data_AF-A0A968Q7H1-F1
#
_entry.id   AF-A0A968Q7H1-F1
#
_cell.length_a   1.000
_cell.length_b   1.000
_cell.length_c   1.000
_cell.angle_alpha   90.00
_cell.angle_beta   90.00
_cell.angle_gamma   90.00
#
_symmetry.space_group_name_H-M   'P 1'
#
loop_
_entity.id
_entity.type
_entity.pdbx_description
1 polymer ?
#
loop_
_entity_poly.entity_id
_entity_poly.type
_entity_poly.pdbx_seq_one_letter_code
_entity_poly.pdbx_strand_id
1 'polypeptide(L)' 'YHPLFDKGYVTVGDWHSSRPITAADANERDTRFKGLKQECGLHLPQSPEEAASLDSSSL' A
#
# COMPACT_ATOMS: atom_id res chain seq x y z
N TYR A 1 -17.45 0.75 -5.54
CA TYR A 1 -16.32 1.58 -5.04
C TYR A 1 -16.56 1.89 -3.56
N HIS A 2 -15.53 2.30 -2.82
CA HIS A 2 -15.62 2.51 -1.36
C HIS A 2 -16.00 3.97 -1.03
N PRO A 3 -16.88 4.26 -0.04
CA PRO A 3 -17.31 5.63 0.27
C PRO A 3 -16.19 6.60 0.71
N LEU A 4 -15.05 6.06 1.16
CA LEU A 4 -13.88 6.89 1.48
C LEU A 4 -13.20 7.47 0.23
N PHE A 5 -13.47 6.92 -0.95
CA PHE A 5 -12.98 7.47 -2.20
C PHE A 5 -13.47 8.92 -2.39
N ASP A 6 -14.75 9.17 -2.12
CA ASP A 6 -15.34 10.51 -2.19
C ASP A 6 -14.77 11.47 -1.11
N LYS A 7 -14.07 10.92 -0.11
CA LYS A 7 -13.35 11.67 0.92
C LYS A 7 -11.85 11.81 0.61
N GLY A 8 -11.42 11.47 -0.60
CA GLY A 8 -10.03 11.58 -1.05
C GLY A 8 -9.12 10.43 -0.65
N TYR A 9 -9.65 9.32 -0.12
CA TYR A 9 -8.85 8.10 0.10
C TYR A 9 -8.72 7.31 -1.19
N VAL A 10 -7.69 7.64 -1.96
CA VAL A 10 -7.31 6.95 -3.20
C VAL A 10 -6.77 5.53 -2.94
N THR A 11 -6.23 5.29 -1.74
CA THR A 11 -5.90 3.94 -1.24
C THR A 11 -6.48 3.77 0.17
N VAL A 12 -6.83 2.53 0.55
CA VAL A 12 -7.45 2.21 1.85
C VAL A 12 -6.68 1.09 2.54
N GLY A 13 -6.36 1.30 3.81
CA GLY A 13 -5.72 0.33 4.71
C GLY A 13 -6.10 0.58 6.16
N ASP A 14 -5.22 0.25 7.10
CA ASP A 14 -5.49 0.51 8.51
C ASP A 14 -5.71 2.00 8.77
N TRP A 15 -6.70 2.29 9.60
CA TRP A 15 -7.09 3.66 9.97
C TRP A 15 -5.92 4.50 10.48
N HIS A 16 -5.04 3.92 11.29
CA HIS A 16 -3.90 4.63 11.89
C HIS A 16 -2.70 4.84 10.95
N SER A 17 -2.76 4.30 9.72
CA SER A 17 -1.66 4.37 8.74
C SER A 17 -2.11 4.80 7.35
N SER A 18 -3.35 5.29 7.20
CA SER A 18 -3.92 5.75 5.93
C SER A 18 -4.55 7.13 6.08
N ARG A 19 -4.39 8.00 5.08
CA ARG A 19 -5.00 9.34 5.05
C ARG A 19 -5.50 9.70 3.64
N PRO A 20 -6.28 10.78 3.47
CA PRO A 20 -6.60 11.30 2.15
C PRO A 20 -5.35 11.81 1.41
N ILE A 21 -5.41 11.81 0.08
CA ILE A 21 -4.39 12.43 -0.79
C ILE A 21 -4.45 13.97 -0.70
N THR A 22 -3.30 14.60 -0.87
CA THR A 22 -3.12 16.06 -0.87
C THR A 22 -2.25 16.47 -2.07
N ALA A 23 -2.22 17.77 -2.38
CA ALA A 23 -1.37 18.30 -3.45
C ALA A 23 0.15 18.17 -3.19
N ALA A 24 0.54 17.82 -1.97
CA ALA A 24 1.94 17.59 -1.60
C ALA A 24 2.40 16.14 -1.88
N ASP A 25 1.47 15.23 -2.17
CA ASP A 25 1.78 13.84 -2.47
C ASP A 25 2.21 13.67 -3.93
N ALA A 26 3.24 12.85 -4.16
CA ALA A 26 3.72 12.56 -5.51
C ALA A 26 2.93 11.41 -6.15
N ASN A 27 2.40 10.49 -5.33
CA ASN A 27 1.60 9.35 -5.76
C ASN A 27 0.55 8.95 -4.70
N GLU A 28 -0.40 8.09 -5.09
CA GLU A 28 -1.49 7.63 -4.23
C GLU A 28 -1.02 6.81 -3.03
N ARG A 29 0.12 6.11 -3.13
CA ARG A 29 0.68 5.30 -2.04
C ARG A 29 1.39 6.11 -0.97
N ASP A 30 1.76 7.36 -1.23
CA ASP A 30 2.32 8.26 -0.22
C ASP A 30 1.35 8.53 0.95
N THR A 31 0.06 8.30 0.68
CA THR A 31 -1.00 8.35 1.70
C THR A 31 -0.94 7.20 2.72
N ARG A 32 -0.11 6.19 2.50
CA ARG A 32 0.09 5.01 3.35
C ARG A 32 1.37 5.14 4.16
N PHE A 33 1.33 4.73 5.43
CA PHE A 33 2.48 4.73 6.35
C PHE A 33 3.28 6.06 6.37
N LYS A 34 2.62 7.20 6.09
CA LYS A 34 3.25 8.51 5.95
C LYS A 34 4.37 8.55 4.90
N GLY A 35 4.26 7.74 3.84
CA GLY A 35 5.26 7.61 2.78
C GLY A 35 6.53 6.84 3.18
N LEU A 36 6.61 6.30 4.40
CA LEU A 36 7.83 5.64 4.91
C LEU A 36 8.03 4.22 4.39
N LYS A 37 6.94 3.53 4.01
CA LYS A 37 6.95 2.14 3.54
C LYS A 37 6.03 2.00 2.35
N GLN A 38 6.55 1.38 1.29
CA GLN A 38 5.80 1.17 0.04
C GLN A 38 5.00 -0.13 0.04
N GLU A 39 5.53 -1.17 0.70
CA GLU A 39 4.88 -2.48 0.77
C GLU A 39 4.50 -2.86 2.20
N CYS A 40 3.32 -3.47 2.33
CA CYS A 40 2.86 -4.07 3.57
C CYS A 40 3.67 -5.36 3.83
N GLY A 41 3.80 -5.77 5.09
CA GLY A 41 4.44 -7.03 5.45
C GLY A 41 3.80 -8.26 4.80
N LEU A 42 2.54 -8.17 4.35
CA LEU A 42 1.85 -9.21 3.59
C LEU A 42 2.46 -9.44 2.20
N HIS A 43 3.13 -8.45 1.62
CA HIS A 43 3.73 -8.54 0.29
C HIS A 43 5.24 -8.79 0.37
N LEU A 44 5.81 -8.76 1.57
CA LEU A 44 7.22 -9.00 1.77
C LEU A 44 7.42 -10.49 2.06
N PRO A 45 8.30 -11.18 1.31
CA PRO A 45 8.65 -12.55 1.64
C PRO A 45 9.33 -12.60 3.01
N GLN A 46 8.91 -13.54 3.85
CA GLN A 46 9.49 -13.76 5.17
C GLN A 46 10.60 -14.81 5.10
N SER A 47 10.62 -15.63 4.04
CA SER A 47 11.70 -16.58 3.73
C SER A 47 12.18 -16.49 2.26
N PRO A 48 13.40 -16.98 1.96
CA PRO A 48 13.88 -17.09 0.59
C PRO A 48 13.00 -17.99 -0.30
N GLU A 49 12.37 -19.01 0.28
CA GLU A 49 11.48 -19.94 -0.43
C GLU A 49 10.16 -19.24 -0.83
N GLU A 50 9.62 -18.39 0.05
CA GLU A 50 8.46 -17.56 -0.26
C GLU A 50 8.77 -16.54 -1.34
N ALA A 51 9.96 -15.93 -1.31
CA ALA A 51 10.43 -15.03 -2.37
C ALA A 51 10.48 -15.76 -3.73
N ALA A 52 11.10 -16.94 -3.77
CA ALA A 52 11.18 -17.75 -4.99
C ALA A 52 9.79 -18.21 -5.49
N SER A 53 8.86 -18.52 -4.58
CA SER A 53 7.48 -18.86 -4.90
C SER A 53 6.73 -17.68 -5.53
N LEU A 54 6.89 -16.47 -4.99
CA LEU A 54 6.31 -15.25 -5.55
C LEU A 54 6.89 -14.93 -6.94
N ASP A 55 8.21 -15.03 -7.11
CA ASP A 55 8.88 -14.79 -8.39
C ASP A 55 8.39 -15.75 -9.49
N SER A 56 8.22 -17.03 -9.14
CA SER A 56 7.72 -18.07 -10.04
C SER A 56 6.22 -18.01 -10.33
N SER A 57 5.45 -17.28 -9.51
CA SER A 57 4.01 -17.06 -9.68
C SER A 57 3.68 -15.85 -10.57
N SER A 58 4.69 -15.18 -11.10
CA SER A 58 4.57 -14.04 -12.02
C SER A 58 4.12 -14.52 -13.41
N LEU A 59 2.81 -14.76 -13.59
CA LEU A 59 2.15 -14.72 -14.90
C LEU A 59 2.02 -13.27 -15.41
#